data_AF-X5J8G5-F1
#
_entry.id   AF-X5J8G5-F1
#
_cell.length_a   1.000
_cell.length_b   1.000
_cell.length_c   1.000
_cell.angle_alpha   90.00
_cell.angle_beta   90.00
_cell.angle_gamma   90.00
#
_symmetry.space_group_name_H-M   'P 1'
#
loop_
_entity.id
_entity.type
_entity.pdbx_description
1 polymer ?
#
loop_
_entity_poly.entity_id
_entity_poly.type
_entity_poly.pdbx_seq_one_letter_code
_entity_poly.pdbx_strand_id
1 'polypeptide(L)'
;MNRTQGKYTFSMIKPDAVQANHIGAILSMIEKAGFSIDAITMLQLTPIVAEHFYAVHSDRPFYKALCAFIASAPVVAMVLQKENAVADLRKLMGATNPGEAAEGTIRKIFATSIDYNAIHGSDSDETAALESSFFFPGRDLLVKKISTI
;
A
#
# COMPACT_ATOMS: atom_id res chain seq x y z
N MET A 1 6.25 -16.93 -18.42
CA MET A 1 6.51 -16.40 -17.06
C MET A 1 6.25 -14.90 -17.08
N ASN A 2 5.36 -14.41 -16.22
CA ASN A 2 5.04 -12.98 -16.11
C ASN A 2 6.29 -12.26 -15.57
N ARG A 3 6.93 -11.41 -16.37
CA ARG A 3 8.26 -10.85 -16.05
C ARG A 3 8.27 -9.91 -14.84
N THR A 4 7.10 -9.54 -14.34
CA THR A 4 6.89 -8.60 -13.24
C THR A 4 6.43 -9.27 -11.93
N GLN A 5 6.14 -10.58 -11.94
CA GLN A 5 5.79 -11.32 -10.73
C GLN A 5 6.92 -11.23 -9.69
N GLY A 6 6.59 -10.91 -8.45
CA GLY A 6 7.53 -10.69 -7.34
C GLY A 6 8.35 -9.40 -7.41
N LYS A 7 8.16 -8.54 -8.44
CA LYS A 7 9.02 -7.36 -8.67
C LYS A 7 8.41 -6.02 -8.33
N TYR A 8 7.12 -5.99 -8.03
CA TYR A 8 6.43 -4.77 -7.63
C TYR A 8 5.37 -5.06 -6.56
N THR A 9 4.97 -4.02 -5.84
CA THR A 9 3.92 -4.06 -4.84
C THR A 9 3.19 -2.72 -4.79
N PHE A 10 1.92 -2.73 -4.41
CA PHE A 10 1.20 -1.50 -4.09
C PHE A 10 1.38 -1.15 -2.62
N SER A 11 1.46 0.14 -2.33
CA SER A 11 1.50 0.69 -0.98
C SER A 11 0.68 1.96 -0.89
N MET A 12 0.17 2.25 0.30
CA MET A 12 -0.53 3.50 0.57
C MET A 12 -0.22 3.99 1.98
N ILE A 13 0.33 5.20 2.09
CA ILE A 13 0.44 5.91 3.37
C ILE A 13 -0.95 6.42 3.72
N LYS A 14 -1.43 6.02 4.90
CA LYS A 14 -2.80 6.22 5.37
C LYS A 14 -3.01 7.63 5.95
N PRO A 15 -4.27 8.06 6.14
CA PRO A 15 -4.60 9.43 6.56
C PRO A 15 -3.92 9.86 7.87
N ASP A 16 -3.79 8.96 8.84
CA ASP A 16 -3.13 9.20 10.13
C ASP A 16 -1.66 9.62 9.95
N ALA A 17 -0.90 8.87 9.17
CA ALA A 17 0.50 9.19 8.90
C ALA A 17 0.67 10.43 8.01
N VAL A 18 -0.26 10.66 7.08
CA VAL A 18 -0.28 11.89 6.27
C VAL A 18 -0.50 13.12 7.17
N GLN A 19 -1.52 13.11 8.01
CA GLN A 19 -1.85 14.22 8.92
C GLN A 19 -0.76 14.47 9.97
N ALA A 20 -0.06 13.41 10.40
CA ALA A 20 1.08 13.50 11.30
C ALA A 20 2.38 13.99 10.61
N ASN A 21 2.34 14.37 9.33
CA ASN A 21 3.50 14.80 8.54
C ASN A 21 4.61 13.73 8.43
N HIS A 22 4.24 12.44 8.38
CA HIS A 22 5.19 11.32 8.31
C HIS A 22 5.50 10.85 6.88
N ILE A 23 4.93 11.47 5.84
CA ILE A 23 5.11 11.08 4.43
C ILE A 23 6.60 10.93 4.08
N GLY A 24 7.39 11.99 4.26
CA GLY A 24 8.81 11.98 3.89
C GLY A 24 9.64 10.96 4.67
N ALA A 25 9.32 10.76 5.95
CA ALA A 25 10.03 9.80 6.80
C ALA A 25 9.74 8.35 6.35
N ILE A 26 8.48 8.03 6.03
CA ILE A 26 8.07 6.72 5.53
C ILE A 26 8.69 6.44 4.16
N LEU A 27 8.64 7.42 3.23
CA LEU A 27 9.28 7.29 1.92
C LEU A 27 10.79 7.06 2.06
N SER A 28 11.46 7.78 2.96
CA SER A 28 12.89 7.58 3.24
C SER A 28 13.19 6.17 3.73
N MET A 29 12.34 5.58 4.57
CA MET A 29 12.52 4.18 5.01
C MET A 29 12.33 3.20 3.85
N ILE A 30 11.35 3.44 2.98
CA ILE A 30 11.09 2.61 1.79
C ILE A 30 12.29 2.65 0.84
N GLU A 31 12.81 3.83 0.52
CA GLU A 31 13.98 3.98 -0.36
C GLU A 31 15.25 3.37 0.26
N LYS A 32 15.49 3.58 1.57
CA LYS A 32 16.62 2.95 2.28
C LYS A 32 16.52 1.43 2.32
N ALA A 33 15.32 0.86 2.26
CA ALA A 33 15.10 -0.58 2.15
C ALA A 33 15.33 -1.12 0.72
N GLY A 34 15.73 -0.27 -0.23
CA GLY A 34 16.11 -0.63 -1.59
C GLY A 34 14.95 -0.67 -2.57
N PHE A 35 13.80 -0.09 -2.24
CA PHE A 35 12.70 0.07 -3.19
C PHE A 35 12.91 1.32 -4.05
N SER A 36 12.56 1.23 -5.33
CA SER A 36 12.30 2.41 -6.17
C SER A 36 10.81 2.71 -6.22
N ILE A 37 10.47 4.00 -6.31
CA ILE A 37 9.10 4.47 -6.52
C ILE A 37 8.90 4.62 -8.02
N ASP A 38 7.98 3.85 -8.60
CA ASP A 38 7.68 3.95 -10.03
C ASP A 38 6.50 4.88 -10.30
N ALA A 39 5.50 4.87 -9.42
CA ALA A 39 4.37 5.79 -9.47
C ALA A 39 3.98 6.21 -8.06
N ILE A 40 3.60 7.47 -7.89
CA ILE A 40 3.12 8.03 -6.63
C ILE A 40 2.09 9.12 -6.90
N THR A 41 1.03 9.16 -6.10
CA THR A 41 0.03 10.22 -6.14
C THR A 41 -0.55 10.45 -4.76
N MET A 42 -0.88 11.71 -4.47
CA MET A 42 -1.62 12.10 -3.27
C MET A 42 -3.06 12.44 -3.67
N LEU A 43 -4.01 11.83 -2.98
CA LEU A 43 -5.43 11.97 -3.29
C LEU A 43 -6.27 11.76 -2.04
N GLN A 44 -7.50 12.27 -2.04
CA GLN A 44 -8.47 11.95 -1.01
C GLN A 44 -9.57 11.09 -1.62
N LEU A 45 -9.79 9.91 -1.06
CA LEU A 45 -10.80 8.98 -1.55
C LEU A 45 -12.18 9.39 -1.04
N THR A 46 -13.20 9.19 -1.88
CA THR A 46 -14.58 9.22 -1.40
C THR A 46 -14.87 7.92 -0.63
N PRO A 47 -15.87 7.92 0.27
CA PRO A 47 -16.27 6.69 0.97
C PRO A 47 -16.58 5.53 0.02
N ILE A 48 -17.25 5.80 -1.10
CA ILE A 48 -17.60 4.79 -2.12
C ILE A 48 -16.34 4.18 -2.76
N VAL A 49 -15.35 5.02 -3.07
CA VAL A 49 -14.09 4.54 -3.66
C VAL A 49 -13.28 3.72 -2.64
N ALA A 50 -13.26 4.14 -1.36
CA ALA A 50 -12.63 3.36 -0.29
C ALA A 50 -13.33 2.01 -0.09
N GLU A 51 -14.66 1.97 -0.15
CA GLU A 51 -15.45 0.75 -0.08
C GLU A 51 -15.14 -0.22 -1.23
N HIS A 52 -15.03 0.29 -2.46
CA HIS A 52 -14.63 -0.51 -3.62
C HIS A 52 -13.22 -1.08 -3.46
N PHE A 53 -12.27 -0.26 -2.97
CA PHE A 53 -10.90 -0.70 -2.76
C PHE A 53 -10.81 -1.84 -1.72
N TYR A 54 -11.54 -1.73 -0.60
CA TYR A 54 -11.54 -2.74 0.46
C TYR A 54 -12.66 -3.79 0.33
N ALA A 55 -13.24 -3.99 -0.86
CA ALA A 55 -14.40 -4.87 -1.05
C ALA A 55 -14.17 -6.32 -0.56
N VAL A 56 -12.92 -6.81 -0.62
CA VAL A 56 -12.50 -8.11 -0.07
C VAL A 56 -12.69 -8.26 1.44
N HIS A 57 -12.93 -7.15 2.14
CA HIS A 57 -13.20 -7.12 3.57
C HIS A 57 -14.66 -6.81 3.89
N SER A 58 -15.57 -6.76 2.91
CA SER A 58 -16.97 -6.34 3.10
C SER A 58 -17.74 -7.11 4.19
N ASP A 59 -17.43 -8.40 4.39
CA ASP A 59 -18.04 -9.23 5.44
C ASP A 59 -17.39 -9.06 6.82
N ARG A 60 -16.33 -8.24 6.94
CA ARG A 60 -15.62 -8.03 8.20
C ARG A 60 -16.29 -6.94 9.04
N PRO A 61 -16.39 -7.12 10.38
CA PRO A 61 -17.06 -6.15 11.25
C PRO A 61 -16.41 -4.76 11.24
N PHE A 62 -15.11 -4.68 10.92
CA PHE A 62 -14.36 -3.42 10.85
C PHE A 62 -14.44 -2.70 9.49
N TYR A 63 -15.07 -3.30 8.48
CA TYR A 63 -15.03 -2.80 7.09
C TYR A 63 -15.50 -1.35 6.94
N LYS A 64 -16.66 -1.02 7.52
CA LYS A 64 -17.23 0.33 7.41
C LYS A 64 -16.38 1.37 8.12
N ALA A 65 -15.83 1.04 9.29
CA ALA A 65 -14.90 1.90 10.01
C ALA A 65 -13.61 2.13 9.21
N LEU A 66 -13.05 1.07 8.61
CA LEU A 66 -11.87 1.15 7.75
C LEU A 66 -12.11 2.07 6.55
N CYS A 67 -13.23 1.92 5.85
CA CYS A 67 -13.54 2.74 4.67
C CYS A 67 -13.76 4.21 5.04
N ALA A 68 -14.48 4.47 6.14
CA ALA A 68 -14.69 5.82 6.65
C ALA A 68 -13.37 6.49 7.06
N PHE A 69 -12.48 5.75 7.72
CA PHE A 69 -11.15 6.22 8.07
C PHE A 69 -10.34 6.58 6.82
N ILE A 70 -10.28 5.70 5.83
CA ILE A 70 -9.50 5.91 4.62
C ILE A 70 -10.00 7.10 3.79
N ALA A 71 -11.31 7.39 3.83
CA ALA A 71 -11.90 8.56 3.19
C ALA A 71 -11.78 9.87 4.00
N SER A 72 -11.37 9.80 5.28
CA SER A 72 -11.41 10.94 6.20
C SER A 72 -10.40 12.05 5.87
N ALA A 73 -9.29 11.72 5.22
CA ALA A 73 -8.26 12.67 4.80
C ALA A 73 -7.45 12.13 3.61
N PRO A 74 -6.52 12.92 3.04
CA PRO A 74 -5.68 12.46 1.95
C PRO A 74 -4.82 11.24 2.32
N VAL A 75 -4.55 10.42 1.32
CA VAL A 75 -3.61 9.29 1.33
C VAL A 75 -2.52 9.52 0.29
N VAL A 76 -1.40 8.82 0.43
CA VAL A 76 -0.36 8.77 -0.61
C VAL A 76 -0.28 7.35 -1.14
N ALA A 77 -0.88 7.13 -2.31
CA ALA A 77 -0.86 5.85 -3.00
C ALA A 77 0.40 5.76 -3.87
N MET A 78 1.03 4.60 -3.92
CA MET A 78 2.27 4.40 -4.68
C MET A 78 2.41 2.96 -5.17
N VAL A 79 3.18 2.80 -6.23
CA VAL A 79 3.67 1.50 -6.65
C VAL A 79 5.18 1.47 -6.52
N LEU A 80 5.66 0.44 -5.83
CA LEU A 80 7.05 0.26 -5.49
C LEU A 80 7.63 -0.91 -6.29
N GLN A 81 8.91 -0.84 -6.61
CA GLN A 81 9.64 -1.91 -7.30
C GLN A 81 10.84 -2.36 -6.48
N LYS A 82 11.01 -3.68 -6.40
CA LYS A 82 12.14 -4.38 -5.80
C LYS A 82 12.02 -5.87 -6.12
N GLU A 83 13.11 -6.61 -6.18
CA GLU A 83 13.01 -8.08 -6.09
C GLU A 83 12.37 -8.47 -4.75
N ASN A 84 11.42 -9.41 -4.78
CA ASN A 84 10.64 -9.84 -3.62
C ASN A 84 9.78 -8.71 -2.99
N ALA A 85 9.26 -7.80 -3.81
CA ALA A 85 8.67 -6.53 -3.38
C ALA A 85 7.57 -6.66 -2.30
N VAL A 86 6.60 -7.56 -2.50
CA VAL A 86 5.48 -7.74 -1.57
C VAL A 86 5.97 -8.18 -0.20
N ALA A 87 6.75 -9.26 -0.14
CA ALA A 87 7.22 -9.83 1.12
C ALA A 87 8.18 -8.86 1.85
N ASP A 88 9.08 -8.21 1.13
CA ASP A 88 10.03 -7.25 1.70
C ASP A 88 9.33 -6.00 2.24
N LEU A 89 8.31 -5.50 1.53
CA LEU A 89 7.54 -4.34 2.01
C LEU A 89 6.77 -4.73 3.27
N ARG A 90 6.10 -5.89 3.29
CA ARG A 90 5.38 -6.37 4.48
C ARG A 90 6.29 -6.52 5.69
N LYS A 91 7.52 -7.01 5.47
CA LYS A 91 8.56 -7.08 6.51
C LYS A 91 8.93 -5.68 7.02
N LEU A 92 9.14 -4.72 6.13
CA LEU A 92 9.45 -3.33 6.48
C LEU A 92 8.29 -2.64 7.22
N MET A 93 7.05 -2.92 6.82
CA MET A 93 5.85 -2.40 7.46
C MET A 93 5.73 -2.87 8.91
N GLY A 94 6.05 -4.14 9.17
CA GLY A 94 5.88 -4.76 10.48
C GLY A 94 4.45 -5.30 10.70
N ALA A 95 4.24 -5.94 11.86
CA ALA A 95 2.95 -6.54 12.23
C ALA A 95 1.82 -5.49 12.22
N THR A 96 0.60 -5.91 11.88
CA THR A 96 -0.57 -5.03 11.79
C THR A 96 -0.87 -4.31 13.11
N ASN A 97 -0.69 -5.02 14.24
CA ASN A 97 -0.71 -4.42 15.57
C ASN A 97 0.69 -3.84 15.87
N PRO A 98 0.84 -2.52 16.07
CA PRO A 98 2.14 -1.93 16.35
C PRO A 98 2.76 -2.36 17.70
N GLY A 99 1.94 -2.83 18.65
CA GLY A 99 2.43 -3.43 19.89
C GLY A 99 3.26 -4.71 19.65
N GLU A 100 3.00 -5.40 18.54
CA GLU A 100 3.68 -6.64 18.13
C GLU A 100 4.69 -6.41 16.99
N ALA A 101 4.76 -5.20 16.46
CA ALA A 101 5.70 -4.86 15.39
C ALA A 101 7.13 -4.77 15.93
N ALA A 102 8.08 -5.34 15.19
CA ALA A 102 9.49 -5.30 15.54
C ALA A 102 10.06 -3.87 15.48
N GLU A 103 11.07 -3.59 16.30
CA GLU A 103 11.82 -2.33 16.27
C GLU A 103 12.36 -2.03 14.87
N GLY A 104 12.33 -0.75 14.49
CA GLY A 104 12.77 -0.30 13.17
C GLY A 104 11.77 -0.52 12.03
N THR A 105 10.58 -1.07 12.28
CA THR A 105 9.50 -1.19 11.26
C THR A 105 8.64 0.07 11.20
N ILE A 106 8.01 0.33 10.05
CA ILE A 106 7.19 1.52 9.82
C ILE A 106 6.05 1.61 10.85
N ARG A 107 5.34 0.51 11.11
CA ARG A 107 4.24 0.49 12.08
C ARG A 107 4.74 0.69 13.50
N LYS A 108 5.90 0.14 13.87
CA LYS A 108 6.45 0.37 15.20
C LYS A 108 6.76 1.84 15.47
N ILE A 109 7.23 2.56 14.44
CA ILE A 109 7.65 3.96 14.56
C ILE A 109 6.46 4.94 14.43
N PHE A 110 5.52 4.69 13.51
CA PHE A 110 4.53 5.69 13.10
C PHE A 110 3.07 5.33 13.37
N ALA A 111 2.74 4.08 13.67
CA ALA A 111 1.36 3.71 13.99
C ALA A 111 1.00 4.13 15.41
N THR A 112 -0.27 4.49 15.61
CA THR A 112 -0.81 4.80 16.95
C THR A 112 -1.65 3.66 17.51
N SER A 113 -2.24 2.81 16.65
CA SER A 113 -3.02 1.64 17.04
C SER A 113 -3.17 0.65 15.88
N ILE A 114 -3.97 -0.41 16.07
CA ILE A 114 -4.25 -1.40 15.03
C ILE A 114 -5.02 -0.80 13.83
N ASP A 115 -5.95 0.13 14.09
CA ASP A 115 -6.78 0.77 13.07
C ASP A 115 -6.03 1.91 12.37
N TYR A 116 -5.24 2.66 13.15
CA TYR A 116 -4.40 3.77 12.71
C TYR A 116 -2.94 3.32 12.63
N ASN A 117 -2.68 2.45 11.64
CA ASN A 117 -1.40 1.77 11.48
C ASN A 117 -0.50 2.31 10.36
N ALA A 118 -0.64 3.59 10.02
CA ALA A 118 0.22 4.38 9.13
C ALA A 118 0.32 3.97 7.65
N ILE A 119 0.33 2.68 7.32
CA ILE A 119 0.63 2.18 5.99
C ILE A 119 -0.14 0.89 5.64
N HIS A 120 -0.63 0.86 4.40
CA HIS A 120 -1.15 -0.32 3.70
C HIS A 120 -0.11 -0.84 2.71
N GLY A 121 -0.10 -2.14 2.48
CA GLY A 121 0.68 -2.78 1.42
C GLY A 121 0.04 -4.10 1.04
N SER A 122 0.14 -4.45 -0.24
CA SER A 122 -0.46 -5.67 -0.79
C SER A 122 0.01 -6.92 -0.05
N ASP A 123 -0.79 -7.98 -0.09
CA ASP A 123 -0.51 -9.26 0.58
C ASP A 123 0.01 -10.35 -0.36
N SER A 124 -0.14 -10.16 -1.67
CA SER A 124 0.28 -11.09 -2.72
C SER A 124 0.62 -10.31 -4.00
N ASP A 125 1.28 -10.98 -4.95
CA ASP A 125 1.57 -10.37 -6.25
C ASP A 125 0.27 -10.12 -7.04
N GLU A 126 -0.73 -10.97 -6.86
CA GLU A 126 -2.05 -10.82 -7.46
C GLU A 126 -2.76 -9.57 -6.93
N THR A 127 -2.80 -9.36 -5.61
CA THR A 127 -3.39 -8.14 -5.05
C THR A 127 -2.57 -6.92 -5.38
N ALA A 128 -1.24 -7.00 -5.43
CA ALA A 128 -0.38 -5.91 -5.90
C ALA A 128 -0.75 -5.45 -7.31
N ALA A 129 -1.05 -6.37 -8.23
CA ALA A 129 -1.49 -6.06 -9.58
C ALA A 129 -2.83 -5.31 -9.60
N LEU A 130 -3.81 -5.83 -8.85
CA LEU A 130 -5.17 -5.29 -8.78
C LEU A 130 -5.18 -3.90 -8.14
N GLU A 131 -4.52 -3.76 -6.98
CA GLU A 131 -4.44 -2.51 -6.23
C GLU A 131 -3.66 -1.44 -7.01
N SER A 132 -2.55 -1.81 -7.67
CA SER A 132 -1.81 -0.89 -8.54
C SER A 132 -2.68 -0.39 -9.70
N SER A 133 -3.44 -1.29 -10.34
CA SER A 133 -4.32 -0.95 -11.47
C SER A 133 -5.50 -0.08 -11.03
N PHE A 134 -5.98 -0.25 -9.80
CA PHE A 134 -7.06 0.56 -9.23
C PHE A 134 -6.66 2.04 -9.12
N PHE A 135 -5.45 2.33 -8.63
CA PHE A 135 -4.97 3.71 -8.43
C PHE A 135 -4.26 4.31 -9.65
N PHE A 136 -3.65 3.49 -10.49
CA PHE A 136 -2.87 3.93 -11.65
C PHE A 136 -3.36 3.24 -12.94
N PRO A 137 -4.64 3.45 -13.33
CA PRO A 137 -5.18 2.86 -14.55
C PRO A 137 -4.42 3.40 -15.76
N GLY A 138 -3.92 2.50 -16.62
CA GLY A 138 -3.12 2.87 -17.79
C GLY A 138 -1.60 2.80 -17.59
N ARG A 139 -1.13 2.44 -16.39
CA ARG A 139 0.27 2.04 -16.24
C ARG A 139 0.49 0.71 -16.96
N ASP A 140 1.32 0.73 -17.99
CA ASP A 140 1.76 -0.48 -18.68
C ASP A 140 2.79 -1.18 -17.79
N LEU A 141 2.30 -1.98 -16.83
CA LEU A 141 3.10 -2.82 -15.94
C LEU A 141 3.76 -3.99 -16.70
N LEU A 142 4.41 -3.73 -17.85
CA LEU A 142 5.03 -4.72 -18.75
C LEU A 142 4.34 -6.10 -18.74
N VAL A 143 3.02 -6.14 -18.91
CA VAL A 143 2.33 -7.35 -19.36
C VAL A 143 2.22 -7.19 -20.86
N LYS A 144 3.28 -7.52 -21.61
CA LYS A 144 3.22 -7.37 -23.06
C LYS A 144 2.06 -8.23 -23.57
N LYS A 145 1.12 -7.55 -24.24
CA LYS A 145 0.21 -8.10 -25.25
C LYS A 145 0.79 -9.38 -25.83
N ILE A 146 0.01 -10.46 -25.77
CA ILE A 146 0.25 -11.68 -26.55
C ILE A 146 0.53 -11.22 -27.97
N SER A 147 1.78 -11.38 -28.40
CA SER A 147 2.19 -11.11 -29.77
C SER A 147 1.68 -12.29 -30.58
N THR A 148 0.43 -12.21 -31.02
CA THR A 148 -0.05 -13.06 -32.11
C THR A 148 0.48 -12.45 -33.39
N ILE A 149 1.65 -12.90 -33.85
CA ILE A 149 1.92 -13.42 -35.22
C ILE A 149 3.20 -14.26 -35.13
#